data_AF-A0A1I6H0R8-F1
#
_entry.id   AF-A0A1I6H0R8-F1
#
_cell.length_a   1.000
_cell.length_b   1.000
_cell.length_c   1.000
_cell.angle_alpha   90.00
_cell.angle_beta   90.00
_cell.angle_gamma   90.00
#
_symmetry.space_group_name_H-M   'P 1'
#
loop_
_entity.id
_entity.type
_entity.pdbx_description
1 polymer ?
#
loop_
_entity_poly.entity_id
_entity_poly.type
_entity_poly.pdbx_seq_one_letter_code
_entity_poly.pdbx_strand_id
1 'polypeptide(L)'
;MSQLRNSSRPATSWMRPVRGLLAAVAASVLLSGCGVVNNMIYKTTGDVMQGFSRNHTVPFLMQSDDLAMGCAMSEATAPLLMSFGRVTDEPDQLAVMLYLSAGGCADEQAREHELAALAALHAMNGNAAQDAMIRQKRAHTLASQRYFRAWQHFKAHYGDPAVGECPGFDDDMDEFIYMAGLLSGLQALNAQIQSTSSTGVPTNIGSIAARATSCLDNEKWWGAPMALRATVWAMIPGAQPEGENAFERLAIAGDQGEAAGVRLAHVFHALAAMNKGDEAMVRQVIRDHAESLETTPSNEEWRFVDALATDMIVAVSDRLWVENTGHRTPLGQLGSFWDDQPENVETMDLDDLL
;
A
#
# COMPACT_ATOMS: atom_id res chain seq x y z
N MET A 1 -45.57 -95.66 17.01
CA MET A 1 -44.13 -95.95 16.78
C MET A 1 -43.61 -94.98 15.72
N SER A 2 -42.53 -94.27 16.06
CA SER A 2 -41.49 -93.67 15.19
C SER A 2 -41.89 -92.81 13.97
N GLN A 3 -41.65 -91.49 14.05
CA GLN A 3 -40.60 -90.74 13.30
C GLN A 3 -41.08 -90.27 11.90
N LEU A 4 -40.82 -89.08 11.34
CA LEU A 4 -39.84 -88.00 11.55
C LEU A 4 -40.23 -86.78 10.64
N ARG A 5 -39.96 -85.56 11.12
CA ARG A 5 -39.30 -84.44 10.40
C ARG A 5 -40.01 -83.64 9.27
N ASN A 6 -40.52 -82.48 9.69
CA ASN A 6 -40.15 -81.10 9.29
C ASN A 6 -40.25 -80.56 7.85
N SER A 7 -41.09 -79.52 7.75
CA SER A 7 -41.01 -78.24 7.01
C SER A 7 -40.81 -78.21 5.49
N SER A 8 -41.90 -77.89 4.79
CA SER A 8 -41.92 -77.18 3.52
C SER A 8 -42.21 -75.68 3.75
N ARG A 9 -41.32 -74.80 3.28
CA ARG A 9 -41.62 -73.38 3.00
C ARG A 9 -40.85 -72.97 1.74
N PRO A 10 -41.51 -72.51 0.66
CA PRO A 10 -40.81 -71.85 -0.43
C PRO A 10 -40.71 -70.34 -0.17
N ALA A 11 -39.46 -69.88 -0.31
CA ALA A 11 -38.98 -68.60 -0.83
C ALA A 11 -39.93 -67.37 -0.86
N THR A 12 -39.65 -66.41 0.02
CA THR A 12 -39.85 -64.98 -0.23
C THR A 12 -38.66 -64.20 0.39
N SER A 13 -37.53 -64.11 -0.32
CA SER A 13 -36.36 -63.35 0.18
C SER A 13 -35.60 -62.54 -0.87
N TRP A 14 -36.28 -62.08 -1.92
CA TRP A 14 -35.64 -61.31 -3.00
C TRP A 14 -35.97 -59.81 -3.04
N MET A 15 -36.55 -59.24 -1.97
CA MET A 15 -36.87 -57.78 -1.92
C MET A 15 -36.19 -57.00 -0.78
N ARG A 16 -35.41 -57.67 0.10
CA ARG A 16 -34.70 -57.01 1.20
C ARG A 16 -33.37 -56.32 0.83
N PRO A 17 -32.52 -56.82 -0.09
CA PRO A 17 -31.21 -56.20 -0.30
C PRO A 17 -31.29 -54.86 -1.05
N VAL A 18 -32.30 -54.66 -1.92
CA VAL A 18 -32.45 -53.43 -2.73
C VAL A 18 -32.93 -52.23 -1.90
N ARG A 19 -33.81 -52.46 -0.90
CA ARG A 19 -34.31 -51.40 -0.01
C ARG A 19 -33.23 -50.89 0.95
N GLY A 20 -32.36 -51.77 1.44
CA GLY A 20 -31.22 -51.38 2.29
C GLY A 20 -30.16 -50.59 1.52
N LEU A 21 -29.90 -50.95 0.26
CA LEU A 21 -28.95 -50.26 -0.60
C LEU A 21 -29.45 -48.85 -0.97
N LEU A 22 -30.73 -48.69 -1.31
CA LEU A 22 -31.32 -47.38 -1.62
C LEU A 22 -31.34 -46.45 -0.40
N ALA A 23 -31.61 -46.98 0.80
CA ALA A 23 -31.54 -46.19 2.04
C ALA A 23 -30.11 -45.76 2.37
N ALA A 24 -29.11 -46.61 2.15
CA ALA A 24 -27.70 -46.29 2.34
C ALA A 24 -27.18 -45.25 1.33
N VAL A 25 -27.61 -45.35 0.06
CA VAL A 25 -27.30 -44.34 -0.97
C VAL A 25 -27.98 -43.00 -0.67
N ALA A 26 -29.24 -43.00 -0.25
CA ALA A 26 -29.93 -41.77 0.16
C ALA A 26 -29.28 -41.12 1.39
N ALA A 27 -28.89 -41.91 2.40
CA ALA A 27 -28.19 -41.42 3.58
C ALA A 27 -26.80 -40.86 3.24
N SER A 28 -26.06 -41.51 2.34
CA SER A 28 -24.73 -41.03 1.91
C SER A 28 -24.81 -39.77 1.04
N VAL A 29 -25.86 -39.58 0.23
CA VAL A 29 -26.10 -38.31 -0.50
C VAL A 29 -26.50 -37.18 0.46
N LEU A 30 -27.28 -37.46 1.49
CA LEU A 30 -27.63 -36.47 2.52
C LEU A 30 -26.42 -36.05 3.38
N LEU A 31 -25.55 -37.02 3.72
CA LEU A 31 -24.35 -36.77 4.52
C LEU A 31 -23.21 -36.12 3.70
N SER A 32 -23.04 -36.47 2.43
CA SER A 32 -22.10 -35.79 1.52
C SER A 32 -22.59 -34.40 1.09
N GLY A 33 -23.92 -34.20 1.07
CA GLY A 33 -24.55 -32.92 0.80
C GLY A 33 -24.14 -31.83 1.80
N CYS A 34 -23.97 -32.12 3.08
CA CYS A 34 -23.52 -31.13 4.06
C CYS A 34 -22.10 -30.60 3.78
N GLY A 35 -21.19 -31.45 3.31
CA GLY A 35 -19.83 -31.02 2.94
C GLY A 35 -19.80 -30.15 1.69
N VAL A 36 -20.59 -30.55 0.67
CA VAL A 36 -20.70 -29.81 -0.60
C VAL A 36 -21.44 -28.48 -0.41
N VAL A 37 -22.54 -28.47 0.34
CA VAL A 37 -23.33 -27.26 0.61
C VAL A 37 -22.54 -26.27 1.48
N ASN A 38 -21.84 -26.74 2.52
CA ASN A 38 -21.00 -25.86 3.33
C ASN A 38 -19.88 -25.23 2.49
N ASN A 39 -19.18 -26.02 1.67
CA ASN A 39 -18.12 -25.50 0.81
C ASN A 39 -18.66 -24.48 -0.22
N MET A 40 -19.84 -24.73 -0.79
CA MET A 40 -20.49 -23.79 -1.72
C MET A 40 -20.94 -22.49 -1.03
N ILE A 41 -21.47 -22.56 0.20
CA ILE A 41 -21.85 -21.37 0.98
C ILE A 41 -20.61 -20.55 1.33
N TYR A 42 -19.53 -21.17 1.82
CA TYR A 42 -18.30 -20.47 2.16
C TYR A 42 -17.60 -19.87 0.93
N LYS A 43 -17.56 -20.60 -0.19
CA LYS A 43 -17.03 -20.08 -1.45
C LYS A 43 -17.82 -18.84 -1.91
N THR A 44 -19.14 -18.96 -2.02
CA THR A 44 -20.02 -17.86 -2.46
C THR A 44 -19.91 -16.65 -1.53
N THR A 45 -19.83 -16.89 -0.22
CA THR A 45 -19.64 -15.81 0.77
C THR A 45 -18.29 -15.15 0.60
N GLY A 46 -17.22 -15.93 0.38
CA GLY A 46 -15.89 -15.42 0.07
C GLY A 46 -15.89 -14.54 -1.18
N ASP A 47 -16.45 -15.02 -2.29
CA ASP A 47 -16.52 -14.29 -3.56
C ASP A 47 -17.26 -12.95 -3.39
N VAL A 48 -18.39 -12.96 -2.67
CA VAL A 48 -19.15 -11.74 -2.35
C VAL A 48 -18.34 -10.77 -1.50
N MET A 49 -17.65 -11.25 -0.46
CA MET A 49 -16.84 -10.41 0.43
C MET A 49 -15.63 -9.81 -0.28
N GLN A 50 -14.99 -10.58 -1.16
CA GLN A 50 -13.88 -10.10 -1.99
C GLN A 50 -14.36 -9.04 -2.98
N GLY A 51 -15.42 -9.33 -3.74
CA GLY A 51 -16.00 -8.41 -4.71
C GLY A 51 -16.52 -7.12 -4.07
N PHE A 52 -17.22 -7.22 -2.94
CA PHE A 52 -17.68 -6.05 -2.19
C PHE A 52 -16.50 -5.20 -1.68
N SER A 53 -15.46 -5.84 -1.15
CA SER A 53 -14.28 -5.12 -0.68
C SER A 53 -13.57 -4.37 -1.80
N ARG A 54 -13.33 -5.03 -2.95
CA ARG A 54 -12.68 -4.41 -4.12
C ARG A 54 -13.52 -3.29 -4.73
N ASN A 55 -14.83 -3.50 -4.89
CA ASN A 55 -15.68 -2.61 -5.69
C ASN A 55 -16.41 -1.53 -4.89
N HIS A 56 -16.47 -1.66 -3.55
CA HIS A 56 -17.17 -0.70 -2.69
C HIS A 56 -16.31 -0.22 -1.52
N THR A 57 -15.72 -1.14 -0.75
CA THR A 57 -14.94 -0.72 0.44
C THR A 57 -13.69 0.06 0.05
N VAL A 58 -12.91 -0.40 -0.93
CA VAL A 58 -11.69 0.29 -1.36
C VAL A 58 -12.03 1.66 -1.97
N PRO A 59 -12.94 1.81 -2.95
CA PRO A 59 -13.32 3.13 -3.46
C PRO A 59 -13.88 4.06 -2.39
N PHE A 60 -14.69 3.55 -1.45
CA PHE A 60 -15.18 4.35 -0.32
C PHE A 60 -14.03 4.88 0.54
N LEU A 61 -13.01 4.04 0.80
CA LEU A 61 -11.82 4.49 1.50
C LEU A 61 -11.03 5.52 0.67
N MET A 62 -10.90 5.34 -0.65
CA MET A 62 -10.18 6.27 -1.53
C MET A 62 -10.77 7.68 -1.55
N GLN A 63 -12.07 7.81 -1.27
CA GLN A 63 -12.78 9.09 -1.14
C GLN A 63 -12.63 9.75 0.25
N SER A 64 -12.03 9.06 1.22
CA SER A 64 -11.78 9.54 2.59
C SER A 64 -10.40 10.19 2.72
N ASP A 65 -10.23 11.11 3.66
CA ASP A 65 -8.94 11.67 4.08
C ASP A 65 -8.42 11.07 5.41
N ASP A 66 -9.18 10.16 6.04
CA ASP A 66 -8.79 9.52 7.30
C ASP A 66 -7.79 8.36 7.07
N LEU A 67 -6.51 8.73 6.97
CA LEU A 67 -5.39 7.79 6.80
C LEU A 67 -5.28 6.80 7.96
N ALA A 68 -5.49 7.27 9.20
CA ALA A 68 -5.39 6.45 10.40
C ALA A 68 -6.45 5.35 10.40
N MET A 69 -7.68 5.67 9.98
CA MET A 69 -8.75 4.68 9.81
C MET A 69 -8.42 3.69 8.69
N GLY A 70 -7.89 4.15 7.54
CA GLY A 70 -7.47 3.27 6.45
C GLY A 70 -6.37 2.28 6.88
N CYS A 71 -5.39 2.77 7.63
CA CYS A 71 -4.33 1.98 8.24
C CYS A 71 -4.90 0.92 9.21
N ALA A 72 -5.65 1.35 10.23
CA ALA A 72 -6.21 0.45 11.24
C ALA A 72 -7.17 -0.59 10.63
N MET A 73 -7.99 -0.18 9.66
CA MET A 73 -8.86 -1.09 8.93
C MET A 73 -8.05 -2.17 8.21
N SER A 74 -6.97 -1.79 7.51
CA SER A 74 -6.16 -2.74 6.75
C SER A 74 -5.49 -3.77 7.66
N GLU A 75 -4.90 -3.34 8.79
CA GLU A 75 -4.30 -4.25 9.76
C GLU A 75 -5.32 -5.19 10.41
N ALA A 76 -6.50 -4.68 10.76
CA ALA A 76 -7.54 -5.45 11.45
C ALA A 76 -8.26 -6.43 10.51
N THR A 77 -8.50 -6.03 9.26
CA THR A 77 -9.31 -6.81 8.31
C THR A 77 -8.49 -7.74 7.44
N ALA A 78 -7.17 -7.53 7.29
CA ALA A 78 -6.32 -8.42 6.51
C ALA A 78 -6.46 -9.90 6.90
N PRO A 79 -6.35 -10.31 8.18
CA PRO A 79 -6.51 -11.72 8.54
C PRO A 79 -7.90 -12.28 8.21
N LEU A 80 -8.95 -11.47 8.34
CA LEU A 80 -10.33 -11.86 8.03
C LEU A 80 -10.50 -12.08 6.52
N LEU A 81 -10.13 -11.09 5.71
CA LEU A 81 -10.32 -11.11 4.27
C LEU A 81 -9.44 -12.17 3.61
N MET A 82 -8.16 -12.27 4.03
CA MET A 82 -7.25 -13.30 3.53
C MET A 82 -7.69 -14.72 3.93
N SER A 83 -8.43 -14.90 5.03
CA SER A 83 -8.90 -16.24 5.43
C SER A 83 -9.87 -16.88 4.42
N PHE A 84 -10.52 -16.08 3.57
CA PHE A 84 -11.39 -16.58 2.51
C PHE A 84 -10.63 -17.35 1.42
N GLY A 85 -9.33 -17.13 1.23
CA GLY A 85 -8.49 -17.94 0.32
C GLY A 85 -8.43 -19.43 0.70
N ARG A 86 -8.90 -19.80 1.90
CA ARG A 86 -9.03 -21.21 2.31
C ARG A 86 -10.28 -21.91 1.77
N VAL A 87 -11.27 -21.14 1.31
CA VAL A 87 -12.60 -21.61 0.89
C VAL A 87 -13.00 -21.13 -0.50
N THR A 88 -12.30 -20.14 -1.05
CA THR A 88 -12.39 -19.69 -2.44
C THR A 88 -11.00 -19.33 -2.97
N ASP A 89 -10.92 -18.78 -4.18
CA ASP A 89 -9.68 -18.31 -4.78
C ASP A 89 -9.02 -17.23 -3.90
N GLU A 90 -7.68 -17.23 -3.86
CA GLU A 90 -6.93 -16.31 -3.02
C GLU A 90 -7.22 -14.86 -3.44
N PRO A 91 -7.54 -13.94 -2.50
CA PRO A 91 -7.91 -12.56 -2.82
C PRO A 91 -6.69 -11.69 -3.14
N ASP A 92 -5.87 -12.08 -4.12
CA ASP A 92 -4.55 -11.48 -4.37
C ASP A 92 -4.59 -9.96 -4.60
N GLN A 93 -5.52 -9.45 -5.42
CA GLN A 93 -5.68 -8.01 -5.65
C GLN A 93 -5.99 -7.23 -4.36
N LEU A 94 -6.89 -7.78 -3.53
CA LEU A 94 -7.23 -7.17 -2.25
C LEU A 94 -6.06 -7.28 -1.26
N ALA A 95 -5.32 -8.38 -1.30
CA ALA A 95 -4.12 -8.59 -0.50
C ALA A 95 -3.05 -7.55 -0.80
N VAL A 96 -2.87 -7.16 -2.08
CA VAL A 96 -1.96 -6.06 -2.47
C VAL A 96 -2.30 -4.79 -1.69
N MET A 97 -3.57 -4.36 -1.74
CA MET A 97 -4.00 -3.13 -1.07
C MET A 97 -3.89 -3.23 0.45
N LEU A 98 -4.39 -4.33 1.05
CA LEU A 98 -4.37 -4.52 2.50
C LEU A 98 -2.95 -4.55 3.05
N TYR A 99 -2.03 -5.26 2.39
CA TYR A 99 -0.65 -5.37 2.85
C TYR A 99 0.21 -4.16 2.49
N LEU A 100 -0.11 -3.42 1.42
CA LEU A 100 0.48 -2.10 1.15
C LEU A 100 0.14 -1.15 2.30
N SER A 101 -1.14 -0.99 2.61
CA SER A 101 -1.60 -0.09 3.69
C SER A 101 -1.08 -0.53 5.05
N ALA A 102 -1.12 -1.83 5.37
CA ALA A 102 -0.54 -2.35 6.61
C ALA A 102 0.99 -2.17 6.67
N GLY A 103 1.68 -2.22 5.53
CA GLY A 103 3.10 -1.85 5.45
C GLY A 103 3.30 -0.38 5.81
N GLY A 104 2.47 0.50 5.24
CA GLY A 104 2.42 1.94 5.54
C GLY A 104 2.28 2.24 7.02
N CYS A 105 1.37 1.56 7.73
CA CYS A 105 1.20 1.68 9.18
C CYS A 105 2.48 1.43 9.99
N ALA A 106 3.25 0.41 9.58
CA ALA A 106 4.50 0.08 10.26
C ALA A 106 5.61 1.06 9.86
N ASP A 107 5.57 1.61 8.65
CA ASP A 107 6.52 2.60 8.17
C ASP A 107 6.29 3.98 8.82
N GLU A 108 5.04 4.37 9.06
CA GLU A 108 4.67 5.54 9.85
C GLU A 108 5.22 5.45 11.28
N GLN A 109 5.05 4.30 11.94
CA GLN A 109 5.67 4.04 13.24
C GLN A 109 7.20 4.14 13.19
N ALA A 110 7.83 3.70 12.09
CA ALA A 110 9.26 3.82 11.91
C ALA A 110 9.68 5.29 11.81
N ARG A 111 8.96 6.11 11.05
CA ARG A 111 9.16 7.55 10.93
C ARG A 111 9.00 8.27 12.28
N GLU A 112 7.99 7.91 13.06
CA GLU A 112 7.80 8.46 14.42
C GLU A 112 9.00 8.18 15.34
N HIS A 113 9.57 6.98 15.23
CA HIS A 113 10.80 6.62 15.94
C HIS A 113 12.05 7.33 15.40
N GLU A 114 12.11 7.61 14.10
CA GLU A 114 13.16 8.44 13.50
C GLU A 114 13.13 9.85 14.07
N LEU A 115 11.97 10.51 14.09
CA LEU A 115 11.82 11.86 14.66
C LEU A 115 12.21 11.87 16.15
N ALA A 116 11.83 10.85 16.91
CA ALA A 116 12.25 10.72 18.31
C ALA A 116 13.77 10.56 18.46
N ALA A 117 14.42 9.83 17.55
CA ALA A 117 15.87 9.68 17.54
C ALA A 117 16.57 11.00 17.20
N LEU A 118 16.09 11.72 16.18
CA LEU A 118 16.63 13.01 15.75
C LEU A 118 16.51 14.06 16.85
N ALA A 119 15.34 14.16 17.50
CA ALA A 119 15.13 15.06 18.62
C ALA A 119 16.05 14.72 19.82
N ALA A 120 16.25 13.43 20.11
CA ALA A 120 17.17 12.99 21.15
C ALA A 120 18.64 13.30 20.81
N LEU A 121 19.05 13.18 19.55
CA LEU A 121 20.38 13.58 19.09
C LEU A 121 20.58 15.09 19.22
N HIS A 122 19.60 15.89 18.82
CA HIS A 122 19.62 17.35 18.98
C HIS A 122 19.78 17.75 20.46
N ALA A 123 19.10 17.02 21.37
CA ALA A 123 19.22 17.20 22.82
C ALA A 123 20.48 16.54 23.44
N MET A 124 21.41 16.01 22.64
CA MET A 124 22.62 15.30 23.08
C MET A 124 22.36 14.09 24.00
N ASN A 125 21.20 13.43 23.85
CA ASN A 125 20.82 12.25 24.61
C ASN A 125 21.02 10.96 23.80
N GLY A 126 22.27 10.48 23.76
CA GLY A 126 22.67 9.31 22.96
C GLY A 126 21.93 8.01 23.31
N ASN A 127 21.62 7.77 24.58
CA ASN A 127 20.90 6.55 25.00
C ASN A 127 19.47 6.53 24.45
N ALA A 128 18.75 7.66 24.54
CA ALA A 128 17.40 7.76 24.00
C ALA A 128 17.42 7.67 22.46
N ALA A 129 18.40 8.30 21.80
CA ALA A 129 18.57 8.20 20.35
C ALA A 129 18.81 6.75 19.91
N GLN A 130 19.70 6.03 20.59
CA GLN A 130 20.00 4.63 20.27
C GLN A 130 18.76 3.73 20.44
N ASP A 131 17.99 3.90 21.51
CA ASP A 131 16.75 3.15 21.72
C ASP A 131 15.71 3.44 20.61
N ALA A 132 15.51 4.72 20.28
CA ALA A 132 14.59 5.13 19.23
C ALA A 132 15.00 4.55 17.85
N MET A 133 16.28 4.59 17.50
CA MET A 133 16.79 3.96 16.27
C MET A 133 16.56 2.43 16.23
N ILE A 134 16.68 1.73 17.36
CA ILE A 134 16.36 0.30 17.42
C ILE A 134 14.87 0.06 17.15
N ARG A 135 13.99 0.90 17.72
CA ARG A 135 12.55 0.82 17.46
C ARG A 135 12.21 1.14 16.01
N GLN A 136 12.82 2.16 15.42
CA GLN A 136 12.72 2.48 13.98
C GLN A 136 13.08 1.27 13.11
N LYS A 137 14.23 0.63 13.35
CA LYS A 137 14.67 -0.54 12.57
C LYS A 137 13.72 -1.73 12.68
N ARG A 138 13.15 -1.97 13.88
CA ARG A 138 12.15 -3.02 14.09
C ARG A 138 10.86 -2.73 13.32
N ALA A 139 10.40 -1.49 13.34
CA ALA A 139 9.23 -1.05 12.59
C ALA A 139 9.44 -1.19 11.07
N HIS A 140 10.58 -0.73 10.52
CA HIS A 140 10.92 -0.97 9.11
C HIS A 140 11.05 -2.45 8.74
N THR A 141 11.53 -3.31 9.66
CA THR A 141 11.55 -4.76 9.41
C THR A 141 10.13 -5.30 9.20
N LEU A 142 9.16 -4.87 10.02
CA LEU A 142 7.76 -5.24 9.88
C LEU A 142 7.13 -4.65 8.62
N ALA A 143 7.40 -3.37 8.33
CA ALA A 143 6.92 -2.70 7.12
C ALA A 143 7.40 -3.45 5.86
N SER A 144 8.69 -3.75 5.78
CA SER A 144 9.29 -4.51 4.68
C SER A 144 8.60 -5.87 4.46
N GLN A 145 8.34 -6.62 5.54
CA GLN A 145 7.67 -7.93 5.43
C GLN A 145 6.25 -7.82 4.88
N ARG A 146 5.50 -6.79 5.29
CA ARG A 146 4.12 -6.55 4.83
C ARG A 146 4.11 -6.09 3.37
N TYR A 147 4.91 -5.10 3.02
CA TYR A 147 5.07 -4.65 1.64
C TYR A 147 5.54 -5.79 0.71
N PHE A 148 6.45 -6.64 1.18
CA PHE A 148 6.91 -7.78 0.38
C PHE A 148 5.82 -8.83 0.19
N ARG A 149 4.93 -9.01 1.18
CA ARG A 149 3.75 -9.85 1.01
C ARG A 149 2.78 -9.27 -0.02
N ALA A 150 2.54 -7.96 -0.02
CA ALA A 150 1.77 -7.30 -1.08
C ALA A 150 2.41 -7.55 -2.46
N TRP A 151 3.72 -7.39 -2.59
CA TRP A 151 4.45 -7.70 -3.83
C TRP A 151 4.32 -9.17 -4.27
N GLN A 152 4.30 -10.12 -3.32
CA GLN A 152 4.10 -11.54 -3.64
C GLN A 152 2.71 -11.80 -4.21
N HIS A 153 1.65 -11.24 -3.62
CA HIS A 153 0.29 -11.33 -4.13
C HIS A 153 0.12 -10.61 -5.47
N PHE A 154 0.76 -9.44 -5.63
CA PHE A 154 0.82 -8.74 -6.92
C PHE A 154 1.36 -9.66 -8.03
N LYS A 155 2.48 -10.36 -7.78
CA LYS A 155 3.04 -11.30 -8.77
C LYS A 155 2.18 -12.55 -8.96
N ALA A 156 1.47 -13.00 -7.93
CA ALA A 156 0.57 -14.14 -8.04
C ALA A 156 -0.60 -13.83 -8.99
N HIS A 157 -1.10 -12.60 -8.95
CA HIS A 157 -2.21 -12.16 -9.80
C HIS A 157 -1.78 -11.71 -11.20
N TYR A 158 -0.83 -10.76 -11.30
CA TYR A 158 -0.44 -10.14 -12.57
C TYR A 158 0.74 -10.82 -13.27
N GLY A 159 1.34 -11.84 -12.65
CA GLY A 159 2.55 -12.49 -13.14
C GLY A 159 3.84 -11.74 -12.77
N ASP A 160 4.98 -12.24 -13.25
CA ASP A 160 6.28 -11.63 -12.98
C ASP A 160 6.56 -10.46 -13.94
N PRO A 161 6.57 -9.19 -13.46
CA PRO A 161 6.83 -8.02 -14.30
C PRO A 161 8.26 -7.99 -14.88
N ALA A 162 9.18 -8.86 -14.44
CA ALA A 162 10.54 -8.89 -14.97
C ALA A 162 10.65 -9.54 -16.35
N VAL A 163 9.71 -10.44 -16.71
CA VAL A 163 9.79 -11.28 -17.92
C VAL A 163 8.47 -11.38 -18.69
N GLY A 164 7.43 -10.67 -18.25
CA GLY A 164 6.10 -10.67 -18.86
C GLY A 164 5.83 -9.49 -19.80
N GLU A 165 4.79 -9.64 -20.62
CA GLU A 165 4.11 -8.51 -21.27
C GLU A 165 3.26 -7.75 -20.25
N CYS A 166 2.85 -6.52 -20.58
CA CYS A 166 1.91 -5.79 -19.74
C CYS A 166 0.61 -6.60 -19.57
N PRO A 167 0.11 -6.79 -18.34
CA PRO A 167 -1.15 -7.50 -18.15
C PRO A 167 -2.31 -6.72 -18.78
N GLY A 168 -3.38 -7.43 -19.14
CA GLY A 168 -4.66 -6.78 -19.41
C GLY A 168 -5.30 -6.32 -18.11
N PHE A 169 -5.94 -5.16 -18.13
CA PHE A 169 -6.68 -4.62 -17.00
C PHE A 169 -8.18 -4.65 -17.27
N ASP A 170 -8.96 -5.10 -16.29
CA ASP A 170 -10.41 -5.19 -16.40
C ASP A 170 -11.10 -3.83 -16.19
N ASP A 171 -10.56 -3.00 -15.30
CA ASP A 171 -11.08 -1.67 -14.95
C ASP A 171 -10.00 -0.76 -14.32
N ASP A 172 -10.36 0.48 -14.01
CA ASP A 172 -9.45 1.47 -13.41
C ASP A 172 -8.93 1.03 -12.04
N MET A 173 -9.73 0.30 -11.26
CA MET A 173 -9.28 -0.24 -9.97
C MET A 173 -8.22 -1.32 -10.15
N ASP A 174 -8.29 -2.12 -11.21
CA ASP A 174 -7.27 -3.11 -11.57
C ASP A 174 -5.93 -2.43 -11.88
N GLU A 175 -5.94 -1.40 -12.73
CA GLU A 175 -4.77 -0.55 -13.01
C GLU A 175 -4.19 0.10 -11.73
N PHE A 176 -5.05 0.62 -10.86
CA PHE A 176 -4.62 1.21 -9.59
C PHE A 176 -3.96 0.17 -8.68
N ILE A 177 -4.55 -1.03 -8.56
CA ILE A 177 -3.99 -2.13 -7.76
C ILE A 177 -2.66 -2.61 -8.35
N TYR A 178 -2.51 -2.60 -9.68
CA TYR A 178 -1.23 -2.86 -10.32
C TYR A 178 -0.17 -1.84 -9.90
N MET A 179 -0.50 -0.54 -9.96
CA MET A 179 0.38 0.54 -9.48
C MET A 179 0.74 0.36 -7.99
N ALA A 180 -0.24 0.07 -7.15
CA ALA A 180 -0.07 -0.20 -5.72
C ALA A 180 0.85 -1.40 -5.46
N GLY A 181 0.78 -2.44 -6.28
CA GLY A 181 1.68 -3.59 -6.25
C GLY A 181 3.12 -3.20 -6.59
N LEU A 182 3.32 -2.40 -7.64
CA LEU A 182 4.64 -1.87 -7.99
C LEU A 182 5.23 -1.02 -6.87
N LEU A 183 4.42 -0.13 -6.28
CA LEU A 183 4.81 0.67 -5.13
C LEU A 183 5.17 -0.20 -3.92
N SER A 184 4.40 -1.26 -3.66
CA SER A 184 4.69 -2.22 -2.59
C SER A 184 6.07 -2.86 -2.75
N GLY A 185 6.45 -3.22 -3.99
CA GLY A 185 7.79 -3.75 -4.25
C GLY A 185 8.90 -2.75 -3.89
N LEU A 186 8.73 -1.49 -4.28
CA LEU A 186 9.68 -0.42 -3.96
C LEU A 186 9.76 -0.16 -2.46
N GLN A 187 8.63 -0.07 -1.78
CA GLN A 187 8.58 0.17 -0.34
C GLN A 187 9.11 -1.01 0.47
N ALA A 188 8.93 -2.24 0.00
CA ALA A 188 9.58 -3.41 0.59
C ALA A 188 11.10 -3.29 0.56
N LEU A 189 11.67 -2.90 -0.58
CA LEU A 189 13.10 -2.72 -0.72
C LEU A 189 13.62 -1.55 0.13
N ASN A 190 12.91 -0.42 0.12
CA ASN A 190 13.24 0.76 0.92
C ASN A 190 13.25 0.43 2.42
N ALA A 191 12.16 -0.16 2.93
CA ALA A 191 12.06 -0.55 4.34
C ALA A 191 13.12 -1.61 4.72
N GLN A 192 13.44 -2.55 3.82
CA GLN A 192 14.56 -3.48 4.06
C GLN A 192 15.88 -2.73 4.26
N ILE A 193 16.21 -1.78 3.39
CA ILE A 193 17.43 -0.97 3.48
C ILE A 193 17.45 -0.20 4.82
N GLN A 194 16.37 0.51 5.15
CA GLN A 194 16.27 1.30 6.38
C GLN A 194 16.33 0.44 7.65
N SER A 195 15.80 -0.78 7.62
CA SER A 195 15.89 -1.71 8.75
C SER A 195 17.31 -2.19 9.02
N THR A 196 18.24 -2.09 8.06
CA THR A 196 19.57 -2.73 8.08
C THR A 196 19.52 -4.26 8.30
N SER A 197 18.36 -4.88 8.05
CA SER A 197 18.10 -6.31 8.19
C SER A 197 17.80 -6.92 6.82
N SER A 198 18.09 -8.21 6.66
CA SER A 198 17.66 -8.94 5.47
C SER A 198 16.29 -9.57 5.72
N THR A 199 15.27 -9.05 5.05
CA THR A 199 13.89 -9.58 5.04
C THR A 199 13.60 -10.47 3.84
N GLY A 200 14.61 -10.74 3.00
CA GLY A 200 14.48 -11.59 1.82
C GLY A 200 13.94 -10.89 0.57
N VAL A 201 13.86 -9.55 0.58
CA VAL A 201 13.43 -8.74 -0.56
C VAL A 201 14.55 -8.68 -1.60
N PRO A 202 14.34 -9.15 -2.84
CA PRO A 202 15.32 -9.04 -3.91
C PRO A 202 15.69 -7.58 -4.22
N THR A 203 16.99 -7.30 -4.36
CA THR A 203 17.51 -5.94 -4.59
C THR A 203 17.16 -5.37 -5.95
N ASN A 204 16.83 -6.23 -6.93
CA ASN A 204 16.45 -5.83 -8.27
C ASN A 204 14.97 -5.43 -8.40
N ILE A 205 14.16 -5.55 -7.34
CA ILE A 205 12.74 -5.15 -7.38
C ILE A 205 12.59 -3.68 -7.81
N GLY A 206 13.48 -2.80 -7.37
CA GLY A 206 13.40 -1.38 -7.73
C GLY A 206 13.44 -1.14 -9.24
N SER A 207 14.41 -1.72 -9.94
CA SER A 207 14.51 -1.62 -11.40
C SER A 207 13.40 -2.37 -12.15
N ILE A 208 12.85 -3.43 -11.56
CA ILE A 208 11.71 -4.15 -12.13
C ILE A 208 10.44 -3.29 -12.03
N ALA A 209 10.13 -2.79 -10.84
CA ALA A 209 8.96 -1.96 -10.60
C ALA A 209 8.99 -0.68 -11.44
N ALA A 210 10.13 0.01 -11.50
CA ALA A 210 10.29 1.21 -12.32
C ALA A 210 10.01 0.96 -13.80
N ARG A 211 10.48 -0.16 -14.37
CA ARG A 211 10.19 -0.50 -15.77
C ARG A 211 8.73 -0.86 -15.97
N ALA A 212 8.15 -1.62 -15.05
CA ALA A 212 6.77 -2.07 -15.12
C ALA A 212 5.74 -0.94 -15.08
N THR A 213 6.08 0.23 -14.53
CA THR A 213 5.20 1.42 -14.61
C THR A 213 4.86 1.85 -16.04
N SER A 214 5.66 1.47 -17.04
CA SER A 214 5.35 1.74 -18.45
C SER A 214 4.09 1.02 -18.96
N CYS A 215 3.56 0.06 -18.20
CA CYS A 215 2.27 -0.58 -18.48
C CYS A 215 1.07 0.27 -18.08
N LEU A 216 1.27 1.36 -17.35
CA LEU A 216 0.21 2.26 -16.89
C LEU A 216 0.18 3.54 -17.73
N ASP A 217 -1.01 4.06 -17.97
CA ASP A 217 -1.18 5.36 -18.62
C ASP A 217 -0.78 6.50 -17.68
N ASN A 218 0.21 7.30 -18.07
CA ASN A 218 0.74 8.32 -17.18
C ASN A 218 -0.22 9.50 -16.96
N GLU A 219 -0.99 9.88 -17.99
CA GLU A 219 -1.89 11.04 -17.89
C GLU A 219 -3.11 10.69 -17.03
N LYS A 220 -3.67 9.49 -17.24
CA LYS A 220 -4.76 8.93 -16.43
C LYS A 220 -4.39 8.87 -14.95
N TRP A 221 -3.18 8.42 -14.65
CA TRP A 221 -2.66 8.28 -13.28
C TRP A 221 -1.83 9.49 -12.85
N TRP A 222 -2.22 10.71 -13.27
CA TRP A 222 -1.77 12.02 -12.75
C TRP A 222 -0.24 12.15 -12.59
N GLY A 223 0.51 11.60 -13.55
CA GLY A 223 1.97 11.65 -13.55
C GLY A 223 2.65 10.64 -12.62
N ALA A 224 1.91 9.90 -11.79
CA ALA A 224 2.48 9.00 -10.80
C ALA A 224 3.34 7.87 -11.39
N PRO A 225 2.96 7.19 -12.49
CA PRO A 225 3.81 6.18 -13.12
C PRO A 225 5.17 6.73 -13.54
N MET A 226 5.20 7.91 -14.18
CA MET A 226 6.43 8.58 -14.56
C MET A 226 7.24 9.05 -13.36
N ALA A 227 6.60 9.62 -12.35
CA ALA A 227 7.28 10.10 -11.14
C ALA A 227 7.98 8.96 -10.40
N LEU A 228 7.29 7.82 -10.23
CA LEU A 228 7.86 6.61 -9.63
C LEU A 228 9.07 6.13 -10.43
N ARG A 229 8.95 6.07 -11.76
CA ARG A 229 10.05 5.66 -12.64
C ARG A 229 11.25 6.60 -12.56
N ALA A 230 11.01 7.91 -12.61
CA ALA A 230 12.02 8.94 -12.53
C ALA A 230 12.73 8.97 -11.17
N THR A 231 12.01 8.66 -10.07
CA THR A 231 12.62 8.48 -8.75
C THR A 231 13.69 7.38 -8.78
N VAL A 232 13.39 6.25 -9.40
CA VAL A 232 14.37 5.16 -9.53
C VAL A 232 15.54 5.54 -10.43
N TRP A 233 15.31 6.32 -11.50
CA TRP A 233 16.40 6.87 -12.33
C TRP A 233 17.32 7.82 -11.53
N ALA A 234 16.76 8.64 -10.64
CA ALA A 234 17.52 9.54 -9.79
C ALA A 234 18.34 8.80 -8.72
N MET A 235 17.83 7.67 -8.20
CA MET A 235 18.47 6.91 -7.12
C MET A 235 19.51 5.89 -7.60
N ILE A 236 19.35 5.31 -8.80
CA ILE A 236 20.23 4.25 -9.30
C ILE A 236 21.20 4.83 -10.36
N PRO A 237 22.51 4.87 -10.08
CA PRO A 237 23.50 5.32 -11.06
C PRO A 237 23.42 4.53 -12.36
N GLY A 238 23.30 5.26 -13.49
CA GLY A 238 23.21 4.66 -14.82
C GLY A 238 21.84 4.10 -15.22
N ALA A 239 20.80 4.26 -14.38
CA ALA A 239 19.43 3.84 -14.72
C ALA A 239 18.68 4.86 -15.57
N GLN A 240 19.11 6.14 -15.56
CA GLN A 240 18.50 7.20 -16.37
C GLN A 240 18.78 6.96 -17.88
N PRO A 241 17.74 6.92 -18.73
CA PRO A 241 17.92 6.78 -20.17
C PRO A 241 18.67 7.96 -20.80
N GLU A 242 19.30 7.72 -21.96
CA GLU A 242 19.96 8.78 -22.72
C GLU A 242 18.93 9.82 -23.20
N GLY A 243 19.25 11.11 -22.99
CA GLY A 243 18.38 12.24 -23.35
C GLY A 243 17.25 12.54 -22.35
N GLU A 244 17.09 11.73 -21.31
CA GLU A 244 16.14 11.97 -20.22
C GLU A 244 16.78 12.76 -19.07
N ASN A 245 15.97 13.47 -18.28
CA ASN A 245 16.36 14.09 -17.01
C ASN A 245 15.35 13.70 -15.92
N ALA A 246 15.79 12.96 -14.90
CA ALA A 246 14.90 12.47 -13.85
C ALA A 246 14.17 13.59 -13.09
N PHE A 247 14.85 14.67 -12.73
CA PHE A 247 14.25 15.78 -11.96
C PHE A 247 13.31 16.63 -12.81
N GLU A 248 13.60 16.80 -14.10
CA GLU A 248 12.65 17.43 -15.04
C GLU A 248 11.37 16.60 -15.18
N ARG A 249 11.49 15.27 -15.28
CA ARG A 249 10.31 14.37 -15.32
C ARG A 249 9.52 14.38 -14.01
N LEU A 250 10.19 14.50 -12.87
CA LEU A 250 9.55 14.62 -11.57
C LEU A 250 8.79 15.94 -11.43
N ALA A 251 9.37 17.06 -11.90
CA ALA A 251 8.70 18.35 -11.93
C ALA A 251 7.44 18.32 -12.82
N ILE A 252 7.55 17.82 -14.05
CA ILE A 252 6.40 17.68 -14.96
C ILE A 252 5.29 16.80 -14.35
N ALA A 253 5.67 15.70 -13.69
CA ALA A 253 4.70 14.86 -13.01
C ALA A 253 4.08 15.54 -11.79
N GLY A 254 4.82 16.42 -11.11
CA GLY A 254 4.33 17.32 -10.06
C GLY A 254 3.18 18.17 -10.58
N ASP A 255 3.41 18.92 -11.66
CA ASP A 255 2.39 19.78 -12.30
C ASP A 255 1.13 18.98 -12.70
N GLN A 256 1.32 17.75 -13.20
CA GLN A 256 0.20 16.84 -13.53
C GLN A 256 -0.59 16.43 -12.28
N GLY A 257 0.11 16.09 -11.20
CA GLY A 257 -0.49 15.72 -9.91
C GLY A 257 -1.25 16.88 -9.27
N GLU A 258 -0.68 18.09 -9.31
CA GLU A 258 -1.35 19.31 -8.84
C GLU A 258 -2.63 19.57 -9.61
N ALA A 259 -2.57 19.61 -10.95
CA ALA A 259 -3.74 19.86 -11.80
C ALA A 259 -4.86 18.82 -11.62
N ALA A 260 -4.49 17.57 -11.30
CA ALA A 260 -5.44 16.49 -11.06
C ALA A 260 -6.01 16.47 -9.63
N GLY A 261 -5.44 17.25 -8.70
CA GLY A 261 -5.77 17.20 -7.27
C GLY A 261 -5.28 15.92 -6.57
N VAL A 262 -4.21 15.29 -7.09
CA VAL A 262 -3.57 14.09 -6.53
C VAL A 262 -2.04 14.25 -6.55
N ARG A 263 -1.48 14.84 -5.49
CA ARG A 263 -0.08 15.32 -5.43
C ARG A 263 0.95 14.26 -5.09
N LEU A 264 0.71 13.00 -5.46
CA LEU A 264 1.62 11.89 -5.16
C LEU A 264 3.01 12.09 -5.80
N ALA A 265 3.08 12.77 -6.94
CA ALA A 265 4.34 13.09 -7.60
C ALA A 265 5.27 13.99 -6.76
N HIS A 266 4.74 14.85 -5.87
CA HIS A 266 5.57 15.66 -4.98
C HIS A 266 6.36 14.78 -4.00
N VAL A 267 5.76 13.70 -3.51
CA VAL A 267 6.44 12.75 -2.63
C VAL A 267 7.64 12.14 -3.34
N PHE A 268 7.43 11.66 -4.56
CA PHE A 268 8.50 11.09 -5.39
C PHE A 268 9.63 12.10 -5.66
N HIS A 269 9.27 13.34 -5.95
CA HIS A 269 10.24 14.42 -6.17
C HIS A 269 11.05 14.74 -4.91
N ALA A 270 10.37 14.93 -3.77
CA ALA A 270 11.01 15.18 -2.49
C ALA A 270 11.96 14.04 -2.10
N LEU A 271 11.53 12.78 -2.22
CA LEU A 271 12.37 11.62 -1.92
C LEU A 271 13.59 11.51 -2.84
N ALA A 272 13.43 11.79 -4.14
CA ALA A 272 14.57 11.81 -5.07
C ALA A 272 15.58 12.90 -4.70
N ALA A 273 15.11 14.10 -4.35
CA ALA A 273 15.94 15.21 -3.91
C ALA A 273 16.66 14.92 -2.58
N MET A 274 15.95 14.35 -1.60
CA MET A 274 16.53 13.91 -0.31
C MET A 274 17.67 12.91 -0.51
N ASN A 275 17.47 11.90 -1.36
CA ASN A 275 18.50 10.88 -1.63
C ASN A 275 19.74 11.47 -2.32
N LYS A 276 19.59 12.57 -3.06
CA LYS A 276 20.70 13.30 -3.68
C LYS A 276 21.39 14.28 -2.72
N GLY A 277 20.79 14.53 -1.55
CA GLY A 277 21.25 15.56 -0.61
C GLY A 277 20.96 16.99 -1.09
N ASP A 278 19.97 17.16 -1.97
CA ASP A 278 19.58 18.47 -2.51
C ASP A 278 18.49 19.10 -1.64
N GLU A 279 18.88 19.59 -0.46
CA GLU A 279 17.95 20.14 0.53
C GLU A 279 17.17 21.34 -0.04
N ALA A 280 17.78 22.18 -0.88
CA ALA A 280 17.11 23.31 -1.51
C ALA A 280 15.92 22.85 -2.37
N MET A 281 16.11 21.80 -3.17
CA MET A 281 15.04 21.19 -3.95
C MET A 281 13.96 20.55 -3.07
N VAL A 282 14.34 19.87 -1.98
CA VAL A 282 13.37 19.31 -1.02
C VAL A 282 12.47 20.40 -0.45
N ARG A 283 13.08 21.50 0.01
CA ARG A 283 12.35 22.66 0.54
C ARG A 283 11.44 23.27 -0.52
N GLN A 284 11.90 23.43 -1.75
CA GLN A 284 11.09 23.94 -2.85
C GLN A 284 9.86 23.06 -3.09
N VAL A 285 10.02 21.74 -3.21
CA VAL A 285 8.89 20.81 -3.41
C VAL A 285 7.88 20.88 -2.26
N ILE A 286 8.34 21.06 -1.01
CA ILE A 286 7.43 21.24 0.14
C ILE A 286 6.63 22.55 0.01
N ARG A 287 7.26 23.64 -0.47
CA ARG A 287 6.56 24.92 -0.73
C ARG A 287 5.53 24.77 -1.84
N ASP A 288 5.93 24.19 -2.97
CA ASP A 288 5.05 23.96 -4.11
C ASP A 288 3.86 23.10 -3.69
N HIS A 289 4.11 22.05 -2.89
CA HIS A 289 3.04 21.24 -2.31
C HIS A 289 2.10 22.06 -1.42
N ALA A 290 2.63 22.87 -0.50
CA ALA A 290 1.81 23.71 0.37
C ALA A 290 0.95 24.72 -0.41
N GLU A 291 1.54 25.42 -1.40
CA GLU A 291 0.83 26.36 -2.28
C GLU A 291 -0.25 25.65 -3.11
N SER A 292 0.06 24.45 -3.63
CA SER A 292 -0.89 23.69 -4.43
C SER A 292 -2.14 23.29 -3.63
N LEU A 293 -2.04 23.08 -2.31
CA LEU A 293 -3.18 22.76 -1.43
C LEU A 293 -4.14 23.95 -1.27
N GLU A 294 -3.63 25.18 -1.37
CA GLU A 294 -4.44 26.40 -1.29
C GLU A 294 -5.15 26.71 -2.61
N THR A 295 -4.52 26.36 -3.74
CA THR A 295 -4.97 26.76 -5.07
C THR A 295 -5.83 25.71 -5.77
N THR A 296 -5.62 24.42 -5.48
CA THR A 296 -6.33 23.32 -6.14
C THR A 296 -6.99 22.39 -5.10
N PRO A 297 -8.29 22.11 -5.16
CA PRO A 297 -8.91 21.16 -4.24
C PRO A 297 -8.43 19.73 -4.53
N SER A 298 -8.37 18.88 -3.50
CA SER A 298 -8.10 17.45 -3.67
C SER A 298 -9.18 16.79 -4.53
N ASN A 299 -8.76 15.82 -5.34
CA ASN A 299 -9.67 15.00 -6.13
C ASN A 299 -10.65 14.25 -5.20
N GLU A 300 -11.95 14.24 -5.53
CA GLU A 300 -12.95 13.60 -4.69
C GLU A 300 -12.84 12.07 -4.67
N GLU A 301 -12.44 11.45 -5.78
CA GLU A 301 -12.32 10.00 -5.91
C GLU A 301 -11.03 9.45 -5.29
N TRP A 302 -9.97 10.27 -5.28
CA TRP A 302 -8.61 9.88 -4.87
C TRP A 302 -8.09 10.69 -3.67
N ARG A 303 -9.01 11.23 -2.87
CA ARG A 303 -8.70 12.06 -1.69
C ARG A 303 -7.74 11.36 -0.72
N PHE A 304 -7.88 10.06 -0.55
CA PHE A 304 -7.01 9.27 0.33
C PHE A 304 -5.56 9.28 -0.16
N VAL A 305 -5.35 9.20 -1.48
CA VAL A 305 -4.02 9.20 -2.09
C VAL A 305 -3.38 10.58 -1.94
N ASP A 306 -4.16 11.64 -2.12
CA ASP A 306 -3.68 13.02 -1.93
C ASP A 306 -3.40 13.35 -0.45
N ALA A 307 -4.25 12.87 0.47
CA ALA A 307 -4.02 12.96 1.90
C ALA A 307 -2.74 12.21 2.30
N LEU A 308 -2.50 11.01 1.76
CA LEU A 308 -1.27 10.25 1.97
C LEU A 308 -0.06 11.01 1.44
N ALA A 309 -0.18 11.63 0.26
CA ALA A 309 0.88 12.47 -0.29
C ALA A 309 1.21 13.64 0.64
N THR A 310 0.18 14.28 1.20
CA THR A 310 0.33 15.38 2.17
C THR A 310 1.00 14.92 3.45
N ASP A 311 0.59 13.80 4.05
CA ASP A 311 1.23 13.23 5.24
C ASP A 311 2.71 12.92 4.97
N MET A 312 3.04 12.38 3.81
CA MET A 312 4.42 12.10 3.40
C MET A 312 5.24 13.36 3.11
N ILE A 313 4.64 14.48 2.73
CA ILE A 313 5.35 15.76 2.61
C ILE A 313 5.56 16.40 3.98
N VAL A 314 4.54 16.37 4.85
CA VAL A 314 4.67 16.79 6.26
C VAL A 314 5.75 15.97 6.96
N ALA A 315 5.85 14.68 6.69
CA ALA A 315 6.93 13.81 7.16
C ALA A 315 8.33 14.32 6.85
N VAL A 316 8.56 14.71 5.60
CA VAL A 316 9.85 15.22 5.15
C VAL A 316 10.12 16.57 5.81
N SER A 317 9.11 17.43 5.89
CA SER A 317 9.19 18.71 6.61
C SER A 317 9.54 18.51 8.09
N ASP A 318 8.87 17.58 8.77
CA ASP A 318 9.09 17.28 10.19
C ASP A 318 10.52 16.82 10.45
N ARG A 319 11.07 16.00 9.57
CA ARG A 319 12.47 15.58 9.66
C ARG A 319 13.41 16.78 9.56
N LEU A 320 13.22 17.65 8.56
CA LEU A 320 14.03 18.86 8.39
C LEU A 320 13.97 19.76 9.62
N TRP A 321 12.75 20.01 10.15
CA TRP A 321 12.55 20.81 11.35
C TRP A 321 13.22 20.18 12.58
N VAL A 322 13.01 18.88 12.83
CA VAL A 322 13.57 18.21 14.02
C VAL A 322 15.11 18.18 13.98
N GLU A 323 15.71 17.94 12.81
CA GLU A 323 17.16 17.96 12.64
C GLU A 323 17.76 19.33 13.03
N ASN A 324 17.07 20.42 12.71
CA ASN A 324 17.61 21.78 12.85
C ASN A 324 17.16 22.52 14.13
N THR A 325 15.97 22.24 14.63
CA THR A 325 15.36 22.96 15.77
C THR A 325 14.98 22.06 16.95
N GLY A 326 15.03 20.72 16.76
CA GLY A 326 14.65 19.75 17.79
C GLY A 326 13.14 19.56 17.97
N HIS A 327 12.30 20.17 17.14
CA HIS A 327 10.84 19.97 17.13
C HIS A 327 10.30 19.81 15.70
N ARG A 328 9.06 19.32 15.57
CA ARG A 328 8.39 19.11 14.28
C ARG A 328 8.03 20.43 13.59
N THR A 329 7.59 20.32 12.33
CA THR A 329 6.96 21.43 11.61
C THR A 329 5.83 22.01 12.46
N PRO A 330 5.84 23.31 12.76
CA PRO A 330 4.73 23.92 13.50
C PRO A 330 3.41 23.79 12.73
N LEU A 331 2.30 23.71 13.46
CA LEU A 331 0.97 23.63 12.85
C LEU A 331 0.72 24.85 11.96
N GLY A 332 0.22 24.61 10.74
CA GLY A 332 -0.05 25.67 9.75
C GLY A 332 1.20 26.29 9.12
N GLN A 333 2.38 25.72 9.33
CA GLN A 333 3.65 26.22 8.78
C GLN A 333 4.27 25.29 7.72
N LEU A 334 3.49 24.35 7.16
CA LEU A 334 3.96 23.56 6.02
C LEU A 334 4.31 24.50 4.86
N GLY A 335 5.48 24.31 4.24
CA GLY A 335 5.98 25.23 3.23
C GLY A 335 6.75 26.42 3.80
N SER A 336 7.07 26.44 5.09
CA SER A 336 7.99 27.42 5.71
C SER A 336 9.06 26.72 6.55
N PHE A 337 10.20 27.39 6.73
CA PHE A 337 11.39 26.84 7.41
C PHE A 337 11.97 27.82 8.45
N TRP A 338 12.72 27.27 9.41
CA TRP A 338 13.24 27.98 10.58
C TRP A 338 14.19 29.13 10.27
N ASP A 339 14.78 29.13 9.08
CA ASP A 339 15.75 30.11 8.59
C ASP A 339 15.19 30.97 7.44
N ASP A 340 13.89 30.87 7.16
CA ASP A 340 13.22 31.76 6.22
C ASP A 340 13.32 33.20 6.73
N GLN A 341 13.72 34.11 5.85
CA GLN A 341 13.70 35.52 6.21
C GLN A 341 12.25 35.95 6.43
N PRO A 342 11.95 36.69 7.50
CA PRO A 342 10.62 37.26 7.66
C PRO A 342 10.31 38.08 6.42
N GLU A 343 9.13 37.85 5.84
CA GLU A 343 8.64 38.73 4.78
C GLU A 343 8.77 40.17 5.28
N ASN A 344 9.41 41.04 4.48
CA ASN A 344 9.40 42.47 4.73
C ASN A 344 7.94 42.90 4.63
N VAL A 345 7.20 42.81 5.73
CA VAL A 345 5.96 43.54 5.90
C VAL A 345 6.39 44.99 5.77
N GLU A 346 6.04 45.63 4.64
CA GLU A 346 6.13 47.07 4.51
C GLU A 346 5.39 47.65 5.71
N THR A 347 6.13 48.04 6.73
CA THR A 347 5.61 48.86 7.80
C THR A 347 5.20 50.16 7.11
N MET A 348 3.91 50.31 6.83
CA MET A 348 3.34 51.61 6.49
C MET A 348 3.86 52.59 7.54
N ASP A 349 4.71 53.50 7.10
CA ASP A 349 5.30 54.51 7.96
C ASP A 349 4.16 55.37 8.50
N LEU A 350 3.95 55.32 9.82
CA LEU A 350 2.90 56.09 10.49
C LEU A 350 3.13 57.62 10.36
N ASP A 351 4.31 58.02 9.87
CA ASP A 351 4.68 59.40 9.59
C ASP A 351 3.96 59.98 8.34
N ASP A 352 3.32 59.16 7.49
CA ASP A 352 2.47 59.63 6.39
C ASP A 352 1.00 59.90 6.80
N LEU A 353 0.66 59.72 8.09
CA LEU A 353 -0.69 59.91 8.64
C LEU A 353 -0.82 61.07 9.65
N LEU A 354 0.19 61.95 9.79
CA LEU A 354 0.17 63.10 10.70
C LEU A 354 0.11 64.47 10.01
#